data_AF-A0A924GWA8-F1
#
_entry.id   AF-A0A924GWA8-F1
#
_cell.length_a   1.000
_cell.length_b   1.000
_cell.length_c   1.000
_cell.angle_alpha   90.00
_cell.angle_beta   90.00
_cell.angle_gamma   90.00
#
_symmetry.space_group_name_H-M   'P 1'
#
loop_
_entity.id
_entity.type
_entity.pdbx_description
1 polymer ?
#
loop_
_entity_poly.entity_id
_entity_poly.type
_entity_poly.pdbx_seq_one_letter_code
_entity_poly.pdbx_strand_id
1 'polypeptide(L)'
;MKKDSHKQHLTELRATLPASLEHVSETVWKDFQALHAEGERQWQSTLSNSNMTALAKNPPEAVVVPTNKEVTIDQALQLARRGNRVCPMPEQWKAMFALMQRHAPANTAPPNTIDGAAWNAVPRMQKRLRLRDQLEWAERHNVLEFPFRFLKGLSEDDWLHF
;
A
#
# COMPACT_ATOMS: atom_id res chain seq x y z
N MET A 1 -52.24 -33.88 53.72
CA MET A 1 -52.30 -34.66 52.46
C MET A 1 -51.28 -34.10 51.49
N LYS A 2 -50.53 -35.00 50.86
CA LYS A 2 -49.43 -34.78 49.92
C LYS A 2 -49.86 -34.02 48.66
N LYS A 3 -48.95 -33.23 48.08
CA LYS A 3 -48.34 -33.39 46.72
C LYS A 3 -47.63 -32.09 46.34
N ASP A 4 -46.29 -32.10 46.25
CA ASP A 4 -45.49 -32.39 45.05
C ASP A 4 -45.56 -31.23 44.02
N SER A 5 -44.49 -30.46 43.81
CA SER A 5 -43.25 -30.78 43.08
C SER A 5 -43.30 -30.29 41.62
N HIS A 6 -42.55 -29.23 41.31
CA HIS A 6 -41.77 -28.96 40.08
C HIS A 6 -41.28 -27.50 40.16
N LYS A 7 -40.00 -27.22 40.48
CA LYS A 7 -38.83 -27.17 39.57
C LYS A 7 -39.18 -26.36 38.30
N GLN A 8 -38.48 -25.30 37.89
CA GLN A 8 -37.05 -25.17 37.61
C GLN A 8 -36.71 -23.66 37.50
N HIS A 9 -35.67 -23.17 38.19
CA HIS A 9 -34.30 -23.07 37.70
C HIS A 9 -34.12 -22.04 36.57
N LEU A 10 -33.88 -20.78 36.94
CA LEU A 10 -33.25 -19.78 36.07
C LEU A 10 -32.49 -18.78 36.95
N THR A 11 -31.59 -19.32 37.77
CA THR A 11 -30.59 -18.54 38.49
C THR A 11 -29.52 -18.13 37.48
N GLU A 12 -29.50 -16.83 37.23
CA GLU A 12 -28.50 -16.01 36.54
C GLU A 12 -27.10 -16.66 36.45
N LEU A 13 -26.78 -17.19 35.26
CA LEU A 13 -25.40 -17.31 34.81
C LEU A 13 -24.98 -15.96 34.21
N ARG A 14 -24.67 -14.98 35.06
CA ARG A 14 -23.82 -13.86 34.64
C ARG A 14 -22.42 -14.44 34.44
N ALA A 15 -22.03 -14.60 33.18
CA ALA A 15 -20.66 -14.95 32.81
C ALA A 15 -19.72 -13.86 33.36
N THR A 16 -19.07 -14.16 34.48
CA THR A 16 -17.95 -13.37 34.98
C THR A 16 -16.83 -13.49 33.96
N LEU A 17 -16.55 -12.41 33.23
CA LEU A 17 -15.38 -12.33 32.36
C LEU A 17 -14.13 -12.61 33.23
N PRO A 18 -13.21 -13.49 32.79
CA PRO A 18 -11.95 -13.66 33.50
C PRO A 18 -11.22 -12.31 33.50
N ALA A 19 -10.67 -11.94 34.65
CA ALA A 19 -9.83 -10.75 34.78
C ALA A 19 -8.72 -10.80 33.71
N SER A 20 -8.62 -9.74 32.90
CA SER A 20 -7.52 -9.55 31.97
C SER A 20 -6.22 -9.57 32.76
N LEU A 21 -5.50 -10.67 32.65
CA LEU A 21 -4.19 -10.84 33.25
C LEU A 21 -3.22 -10.02 32.39
N GLU A 22 -3.18 -8.70 32.63
CA GLU A 22 -2.22 -7.81 32.02
C GLU A 22 -0.84 -8.22 32.54
N HIS A 23 -0.11 -9.00 31.74
CA HIS A 23 1.30 -9.18 32.00
C HIS A 23 1.99 -7.82 31.89
N VAL A 24 2.58 -7.42 33.01
CA VAL A 24 3.29 -6.16 33.22
C VAL A 24 4.15 -5.85 32.00
N SER A 25 3.96 -4.68 31.42
CA SER A 25 4.52 -4.22 30.14
C SER A 25 6.03 -4.41 29.99
N GLU A 26 6.78 -4.47 31.10
CA GLU A 26 8.22 -4.71 31.09
C GLU A 26 8.60 -6.13 30.64
N THR A 27 7.80 -7.14 30.98
CA THR A 27 8.05 -8.53 30.59
C THR A 27 7.85 -8.69 29.09
N VAL A 28 6.79 -8.07 28.55
CA VAL A 28 6.49 -8.08 27.11
C VAL A 28 7.58 -7.37 26.30
N TRP A 29 8.14 -6.27 26.83
CA TRP A 29 9.23 -5.56 26.17
C TRP A 29 10.53 -6.36 26.15
N LYS A 30 10.84 -7.08 27.24
CA LYS A 30 11.99 -8.01 27.26
C LYS A 30 11.81 -9.17 26.30
N ASP A 31 10.60 -9.75 26.23
CA ASP A 31 10.29 -10.83 25.30
C ASP A 31 10.40 -10.35 23.85
N PHE A 32 9.94 -9.13 23.56
CA PHE A 32 10.11 -8.49 22.25
C PHE A 32 11.59 -8.28 21.90
N GLN A 33 12.40 -7.76 22.84
CA GLN A 33 13.84 -7.59 22.64
C GLN A 33 14.56 -8.93 22.42
N ALA A 34 14.17 -9.98 23.13
CA ALA A 34 14.72 -11.32 22.96
C ALA A 34 14.40 -11.89 21.57
N LEU A 35 13.14 -11.77 21.13
CA LEU A 35 12.71 -12.19 19.78
C LEU A 35 13.43 -11.40 18.68
N HIS A 36 13.65 -10.09 18.88
CA HIS A 36 14.37 -9.25 17.93
C HIS A 36 15.86 -9.64 17.82
N ALA A 37 16.52 -9.92 18.95
CA ALA A 37 17.91 -10.36 18.98
C ALA A 37 18.11 -11.78 18.39
N GLU A 38 17.09 -12.62 18.43
CA GLU A 38 17.10 -13.94 17.79
C GLU A 38 16.87 -13.83 16.28
N GLY A 39 15.95 -12.95 15.85
CA GLY A 39 15.75 -12.59 14.45
C GLY A 39 17.02 -12.02 13.82
N GLU A 40 17.68 -11.03 14.43
CA GLU A 40 18.90 -10.42 13.88
C GLU A 40 20.05 -11.42 13.69
N ARG A 41 20.19 -12.43 14.56
CA ARG A 41 21.20 -13.49 14.39
C ARG A 41 20.97 -14.32 13.12
N GLN A 42 19.72 -14.54 12.75
CA GLN A 42 19.37 -15.23 11.51
C GLN A 42 19.68 -14.39 10.27
N TRP A 43 19.56 -13.05 10.37
CA TRP A 43 19.83 -12.12 9.26
C TRP A 43 21.30 -11.69 9.12
N GLN A 44 22.13 -11.79 10.17
CA GLN A 44 23.57 -11.53 10.04
C GLN A 44 24.30 -12.61 9.23
N SER A 45 23.74 -13.81 9.13
CA SER A 45 24.33 -14.94 8.38
C SER A 45 24.28 -14.76 6.85
N THR A 46 23.50 -13.80 6.34
CA THR A 46 23.38 -13.56 4.89
C THR A 46 24.37 -12.51 4.35
N LEU A 47 25.15 -11.84 5.20
CA LEU A 47 26.06 -10.75 4.78
C LEU A 47 27.55 -11.12 4.75
N SER A 48 27.92 -12.39 4.90
CA SER A 48 29.28 -12.81 4.63
C SER A 48 29.35 -14.26 4.20
N ASN A 49 29.29 -14.50 2.89
CA ASN A 49 30.11 -15.51 2.24
C ASN A 49 30.23 -15.17 0.74
N SER A 50 31.32 -14.49 0.40
CA SER A 50 31.86 -14.51 -0.94
C SER A 50 32.30 -15.95 -1.27
N ASN A 51 31.90 -16.45 -2.45
CA ASN A 51 32.32 -17.68 -3.14
C ASN A 51 31.66 -19.03 -2.77
N MET A 52 30.67 -19.46 -3.58
CA MET A 52 30.81 -20.52 -4.61
C MET A 52 29.48 -21.30 -4.86
N THR A 53 29.06 -21.27 -6.12
CA THR A 53 28.46 -22.33 -6.97
C THR A 53 27.90 -23.61 -6.32
N ALA A 54 26.58 -23.83 -6.39
CA ALA A 54 25.98 -25.16 -6.62
C ALA A 54 24.49 -25.07 -7.05
N LEU A 55 24.11 -26.05 -7.87
CA LEU A 55 22.92 -26.22 -8.70
C LEU A 55 21.57 -26.41 -7.95
N ALA A 56 20.48 -25.98 -8.60
CA ALA A 56 19.14 -26.61 -8.65
C ALA A 56 18.10 -26.38 -7.52
N LYS A 57 17.15 -25.45 -7.75
CA LYS A 57 15.68 -25.66 -7.88
C LYS A 57 14.94 -24.30 -7.88
N ASN A 58 14.48 -23.85 -9.06
CA ASN A 58 13.50 -22.75 -9.16
C ASN A 58 12.10 -23.22 -8.71
N PRO A 59 11.27 -22.33 -8.10
CA PRO A 59 10.31 -21.55 -8.90
C PRO A 59 10.03 -20.11 -8.38
N PRO A 60 9.30 -19.32 -9.18
CA PRO A 60 9.81 -18.27 -10.05
C PRO A 60 10.05 -16.95 -9.29
N GLU A 61 11.31 -16.66 -8.96
CA GLU A 61 11.68 -15.28 -8.62
C GLU A 61 11.79 -14.53 -9.94
N ALA A 62 10.94 -13.51 -10.10
CA ALA A 62 10.87 -12.69 -11.29
C ALA A 62 12.28 -12.28 -11.71
N VAL A 63 12.66 -12.72 -12.91
CA VAL A 63 13.92 -12.34 -13.54
C VAL A 63 13.89 -10.82 -13.67
N VAL A 64 14.58 -10.12 -12.77
CA VAL A 64 14.88 -8.70 -12.96
C VAL A 64 16.00 -8.66 -13.99
N VAL A 65 15.59 -8.81 -15.26
CA VAL A 65 16.45 -8.50 -16.39
C VAL A 65 16.72 -6.99 -16.30
N PRO A 66 17.98 -6.53 -16.28
CA PRO A 66 18.26 -5.10 -16.35
C PRO A 66 18.10 -4.65 -17.81
N THR A 67 16.85 -4.47 -18.25
CA THR A 67 16.53 -3.86 -19.55
C THR A 67 16.31 -2.36 -19.37
N ASN A 68 17.28 -1.60 -19.90
CA ASN A 68 17.12 -0.25 -20.46
C ASN A 68 16.03 0.67 -19.84
N LYS A 69 16.30 1.26 -18.66
CA LYS A 69 15.53 2.35 -18.01
C LYS A 69 14.00 2.27 -18.23
N GLU A 70 13.41 1.12 -17.89
CA GLU A 70 11.95 1.05 -17.74
C GLU A 70 11.56 1.87 -16.50
N VAL A 71 10.74 2.90 -16.69
CA VAL A 71 10.19 3.67 -15.58
C VAL A 71 9.31 2.75 -14.76
N THR A 72 9.60 2.65 -13.46
CA THR A 72 8.83 1.82 -12.52
C THR A 72 7.73 2.62 -11.85
N ILE A 73 6.67 1.94 -11.38
CA ILE A 73 5.62 2.59 -10.58
C ILE A 73 6.18 3.28 -9.35
N ASP A 74 7.18 2.68 -8.69
CA ASP A 74 7.81 3.26 -7.51
C ASP A 74 8.47 4.60 -7.80
N GLN A 75 9.14 4.73 -8.95
CA GLN A 75 9.71 6.00 -9.39
C GLN A 75 8.63 7.06 -9.63
N ALA A 76 7.52 6.68 -10.27
CA ALA A 76 6.40 7.58 -10.51
C ALA A 76 5.72 8.03 -9.20
N LEU A 77 5.51 7.11 -8.26
CA LEU A 77 4.92 7.40 -6.96
C LEU A 77 5.86 8.23 -6.08
N GLN A 78 7.17 7.97 -6.11
CA GLN A 78 8.15 8.78 -5.40
C GLN A 78 8.17 10.22 -5.94
N LEU A 79 8.11 10.39 -7.26
CA LEU A 79 8.00 11.71 -7.90
C LEU A 79 6.72 12.44 -7.49
N ALA A 80 5.59 11.74 -7.46
CA ALA A 80 4.29 12.29 -7.08
C ALA A 80 4.16 12.65 -5.59
N ARG A 81 5.00 12.07 -4.72
CA ARG A 81 4.99 12.30 -3.26
C ARG A 81 6.05 13.28 -2.79
N ARG A 82 7.04 13.59 -3.63
CA ARG A 82 8.13 14.52 -3.30
C ARG A 82 7.55 15.86 -2.87
N GLY A 83 8.20 16.54 -1.92
CA GLY A 83 7.82 17.91 -1.54
C GLY A 83 6.40 18.04 -0.97
N ASN A 84 5.84 16.98 -0.38
CA ASN A 84 4.49 16.98 0.21
C ASN A 84 3.36 17.13 -0.83
N ARG A 85 3.64 16.79 -2.09
CA ARG A 85 2.66 16.77 -3.18
C ARG A 85 1.58 15.70 -2.95
N VAL A 86 0.35 16.01 -3.32
CA VAL A 86 -0.83 15.15 -3.22
C VAL A 86 -1.20 14.63 -4.60
N CYS A 87 -1.42 15.55 -5.54
CA CYS A 87 -1.76 15.29 -6.93
C CYS A 87 -1.55 16.55 -7.78
N PRO A 88 -1.51 16.45 -9.11
CA PRO A 88 -1.52 17.63 -9.99
C PRO A 88 -2.78 18.47 -9.79
N MET A 89 -2.71 19.76 -10.12
CA MET A 89 -3.86 20.65 -10.22
C MET A 89 -4.88 20.13 -11.25
N PRO A 90 -6.18 20.46 -11.14
CA PRO A 90 -7.24 19.86 -11.96
C PRO A 90 -6.99 19.89 -13.47
N GLU A 91 -6.54 21.03 -13.98
CA GLU A 91 -6.28 21.20 -15.42
C GLU A 91 -5.12 20.31 -15.91
N GLN A 92 -4.04 20.25 -15.13
CA GLN A 92 -2.90 19.38 -15.42
C GLN A 92 -3.26 17.90 -15.28
N TRP A 93 -4.11 17.57 -14.32
CA TRP A 93 -4.56 16.21 -14.12
C TRP A 93 -5.45 15.73 -15.28
N LYS A 94 -6.37 16.57 -15.78
CA LYS A 94 -7.13 16.29 -17.00
C LYS A 94 -6.22 16.08 -18.21
N ALA A 95 -5.19 16.93 -18.38
CA ALA A 95 -4.23 16.80 -19.47
C ALA A 95 -3.46 15.47 -19.42
N MET A 96 -2.98 15.08 -18.22
CA MET A 96 -2.35 13.78 -17.99
C MET A 96 -3.28 12.62 -18.35
N PHE A 97 -4.55 12.69 -17.94
CA PHE A 97 -5.54 11.66 -18.22
C PHE A 97 -5.85 11.53 -19.71
N ALA A 98 -6.02 12.64 -20.43
CA ALA A 98 -6.20 12.63 -21.88
C ALA A 98 -4.99 12.00 -22.60
N LEU A 99 -3.78 12.29 -22.13
CA LEU A 99 -2.55 11.70 -22.64
C LEU A 99 -2.50 10.19 -22.37
N MET A 100 -2.91 9.73 -21.19
CA MET A 100 -3.04 8.29 -20.92
C MET A 100 -4.09 7.62 -21.81
N GLN A 101 -5.25 8.25 -22.02
CA GLN A 101 -6.30 7.73 -22.90
C GLN A 101 -5.83 7.60 -24.35
N ARG A 102 -5.07 8.56 -24.85
CA ARG A 102 -4.54 8.54 -26.23
C ARG A 102 -3.61 7.35 -26.49
N HIS A 103 -2.86 6.93 -25.46
CA HIS A 103 -1.91 5.83 -25.55
C HIS A 103 -2.48 4.50 -25.02
N ALA A 104 -3.71 4.53 -24.48
CA ALA A 104 -4.37 3.35 -23.95
C ALA A 104 -4.64 2.31 -25.06
N PRO A 105 -4.49 1.00 -24.76
CA PRO A 105 -4.93 -0.04 -25.67
C PRO A 105 -6.46 0.02 -25.86
N ALA A 106 -6.93 -0.43 -27.03
CA ALA A 106 -8.34 -0.41 -27.38
C ALA A 106 -9.21 -1.10 -26.31
N ASN A 107 -10.39 -0.53 -26.03
CA ASN A 107 -11.34 -1.00 -25.01
C ASN A 107 -10.85 -0.96 -23.56
N THR A 108 -9.76 -0.23 -23.27
CA THR A 108 -9.33 0.04 -21.89
C THR A 108 -9.38 1.52 -21.61
N ALA A 109 -9.77 1.88 -20.39
CA ALA A 109 -9.81 3.26 -19.95
C ALA A 109 -9.16 3.38 -18.56
N PRO A 110 -8.38 4.45 -18.33
CA PRO A 110 -7.87 4.74 -17.01
C PRO A 110 -8.99 5.11 -16.04
N PRO A 111 -8.77 4.96 -14.71
CA PRO A 111 -9.68 5.47 -13.70
C PRO A 111 -9.96 6.96 -13.92
N ASN A 112 -11.22 7.38 -13.79
CA ASN A 112 -11.62 8.76 -13.99
C ASN A 112 -10.88 9.73 -13.06
N THR A 113 -10.54 10.90 -13.59
CA THR A 113 -10.02 12.02 -12.80
C THR A 113 -11.10 12.57 -11.88
N ILE A 114 -10.67 13.16 -10.76
CA ILE A 114 -11.55 13.98 -9.93
C ILE A 114 -11.47 15.39 -10.49
N ASP A 115 -12.57 15.93 -11.01
CA ASP A 115 -12.62 17.28 -11.58
C ASP A 115 -13.87 18.06 -11.16
N GLY A 116 -13.91 19.34 -11.55
CA GLY A 116 -15.06 20.23 -11.37
C GLY A 116 -15.53 20.36 -9.92
N ALA A 117 -16.84 20.20 -9.70
CA ALA A 117 -17.45 20.32 -8.37
C ALA A 117 -16.96 19.24 -7.39
N ALA A 118 -16.62 18.04 -7.88
CA ALA A 118 -16.11 16.96 -7.04
C ALA A 118 -14.72 17.27 -6.48
N TRP A 119 -13.94 18.12 -7.15
CA TRP A 119 -12.61 18.51 -6.69
C TRP A 119 -12.60 19.08 -5.27
N ASN A 120 -13.56 19.95 -4.95
CA ASN A 120 -13.59 20.61 -3.65
C ASN A 120 -14.24 19.73 -2.57
N ALA A 121 -15.07 18.77 -2.96
CA ALA A 121 -15.74 17.85 -2.04
C ALA A 121 -14.83 16.69 -1.60
N VAL A 122 -13.92 16.25 -2.46
CA VAL A 122 -13.09 15.06 -2.20
C VAL A 122 -11.87 15.39 -1.33
N PRO A 123 -11.64 14.66 -0.21
CA PRO A 123 -10.46 14.87 0.63
C PRO A 123 -9.13 14.64 -0.11
N ARG A 124 -8.08 15.35 0.31
CA ARG A 124 -6.73 15.25 -0.30
C ARG A 124 -6.20 13.81 -0.34
N MET A 125 -6.48 13.00 0.68
CA MET A 125 -6.08 11.58 0.70
C MET A 125 -6.73 10.74 -0.38
N GLN A 126 -8.01 10.99 -0.66
CA GLN A 126 -8.70 10.29 -1.73
C GLN A 126 -8.19 10.75 -3.11
N LYS A 127 -7.79 12.01 -3.27
CA LYS A 127 -7.10 12.49 -4.49
C LYS A 127 -5.78 11.77 -4.72
N ARG A 128 -4.94 11.65 -3.68
CA ARG A 128 -3.68 10.91 -3.76
C ARG A 128 -3.89 9.45 -4.15
N LEU A 129 -4.89 8.79 -3.57
CA LEU A 129 -5.24 7.40 -3.92
C LEU A 129 -5.65 7.29 -5.38
N ARG A 130 -6.47 8.20 -5.90
CA ARG A 130 -6.84 8.21 -7.32
C ARG A 130 -5.67 8.38 -8.26
N LEU A 131 -4.71 9.26 -7.93
CA LEU A 131 -3.50 9.39 -8.72
C LEU A 131 -2.69 8.08 -8.74
N ARG A 132 -2.56 7.42 -7.59
CA ARG A 132 -1.90 6.11 -7.51
C ARG A 132 -2.61 5.08 -8.38
N ASP A 133 -3.93 4.94 -8.27
CA ASP A 133 -4.71 3.97 -9.05
C ASP A 133 -4.51 4.18 -10.57
N GLN A 134 -4.40 5.43 -11.01
CA GLN A 134 -4.13 5.79 -12.41
C GLN A 134 -2.72 5.40 -12.85
N LEU A 135 -1.71 5.61 -12.00
CA LEU A 135 -0.33 5.22 -12.30
C LEU A 135 -0.16 3.69 -12.31
N GLU A 136 -0.79 2.97 -11.37
CA GLU A 136 -0.84 1.51 -11.36
C GLU A 136 -1.58 0.95 -12.58
N TRP A 137 -2.66 1.62 -13.01
CA TRP A 137 -3.30 1.29 -14.28
C TRP A 137 -2.35 1.49 -15.46
N ALA A 138 -1.61 2.60 -15.50
CA ALA A 138 -0.68 2.90 -16.59
C ALA A 138 0.47 1.88 -16.67
N GLU A 139 0.98 1.44 -15.52
CA GLU A 139 1.98 0.36 -15.45
C GLU A 139 1.45 -0.95 -16.04
N ARG A 140 0.25 -1.40 -15.60
CA ARG A 140 -0.36 -2.65 -16.09
C ARG A 140 -0.59 -2.69 -17.60
N HIS A 141 -0.72 -1.53 -18.23
CA HIS A 141 -0.95 -1.39 -19.67
C HIS A 141 0.30 -0.95 -20.44
N ASN A 142 1.48 -0.93 -19.81
CA ASN A 142 2.76 -0.51 -20.40
C ASN A 142 2.74 0.92 -21.00
N VAL A 143 1.95 1.82 -20.41
CA VAL A 143 1.83 3.23 -20.82
C VAL A 143 2.31 4.19 -19.75
N LEU A 144 3.02 3.71 -18.71
CA LEU A 144 3.49 4.51 -17.58
C LEU A 144 4.50 5.62 -17.96
N GLU A 145 5.28 5.41 -19.02
CA GLU A 145 6.29 6.36 -19.49
C GLU A 145 5.69 7.76 -19.78
N PHE A 146 4.49 7.79 -20.36
CA PHE A 146 3.83 9.04 -20.76
C PHE A 146 3.41 9.91 -19.56
N PRO A 147 2.59 9.42 -18.60
CA PRO A 147 2.25 10.21 -17.41
C PRO A 147 3.49 10.49 -16.56
N PHE A 148 4.47 9.58 -16.48
CA PHE A 148 5.70 9.85 -15.73
C PHE A 148 6.47 11.06 -16.29
N ARG A 149 6.70 11.09 -17.61
CA ARG A 149 7.33 12.23 -18.28
C ARG A 149 6.55 13.53 -18.09
N PHE A 150 5.22 13.44 -18.17
CA PHE A 150 4.33 14.57 -17.94
C PHE A 150 4.52 15.13 -16.51
N LEU A 151 4.40 14.27 -15.49
CA LEU A 151 4.56 14.66 -14.08
C LEU A 151 5.95 15.25 -13.78
N LYS A 152 7.00 14.74 -14.44
CA LYS A 152 8.36 15.27 -14.31
C LYS A 152 8.51 16.67 -14.87
N GLY A 153 7.69 17.06 -15.84
CA GLY A 153 7.69 18.39 -16.46
C GLY A 153 6.86 19.44 -15.71
N LEU A 154 6.06 19.05 -14.72
CA LEU A 154 5.23 19.98 -13.95
C LEU A 154 6.08 20.85 -13.02
N SER A 155 5.76 22.15 -12.98
CA SER A 155 6.29 23.07 -11.97
C SER A 155 5.71 22.76 -10.59
N GLU A 156 6.25 23.31 -9.50
CA GLU A 156 5.65 23.09 -8.17
C GLU A 156 4.24 23.70 -8.05
N ASP A 157 3.98 24.83 -8.70
CA ASP A 157 2.66 25.51 -8.66
C ASP A 157 1.55 24.69 -9.33
N ASP A 158 1.92 23.75 -10.18
CA ASP A 158 1.03 22.79 -10.84
C ASP A 158 0.62 21.62 -9.95
N TRP A 159 1.11 21.56 -8.69
CA TRP A 159 0.75 20.52 -7.72
C TRP A 159 -0.14 21.06 -6.62
N LEU A 160 -1.06 20.20 -6.18
CA LEU A 160 -1.72 20.34 -4.90
C LEU A 160 -0.82 19.77 -3.81
N HIS A 161 -0.47 20.55 -2.80
CA HIS A 161 0.24 20.10 -1.60
C HIS A 161 -0.74 19.80 -0.45
N PHE A 162 -0.23 19.33 0.70
CA PHE A 162 -1.01 19.25 1.95
C PHE A 162 -1.12 20.59 2.66
#